data_AF-A0A4Y3PXH9-F1
#
_entry.id   AF-A0A4Y3PXH9-F1
#
_cell.length_a   1.000
_cell.length_b   1.000
_cell.length_c   1.000
_cell.angle_alpha   90.00
_cell.angle_beta   90.00
_cell.angle_gamma   90.00
#
_symmetry.space_group_name_H-M   'P 1'
#
loop_
_entity.id
_entity.type
_entity.pdbx_description
1 polymer ?
#
loop_
_entity_poly.entity_id
_entity_poly.type
_entity_poly.pdbx_seq_one_letter_code
_entity_poly.pdbx_strand_id
1 'polypeptide(L)'
;MQNNSNNGGGDHVVARARDPNRDKAYEIWEQANGEIKLKNIADRLGISEGTIRGWKNKDKWSLSVDKLQEPPVIEDEPEADELYDQVVSIAVEAPMASASLLQRHMRIGYTRAARLIEQMERGGWSLRG
;
A
#
# COMPACT_ATOMS: atom_id res chain seq x y z
N MET A 1 -51.95 16.43 -27.79
CA MET A 1 -50.92 17.45 -28.04
C MET A 1 -49.60 16.89 -27.50
N GLN A 2 -48.69 16.30 -28.31
CA GLN A 2 -47.64 16.97 -29.13
C GLN A 2 -46.70 17.82 -28.22
N ASN A 3 -45.38 17.64 -28.06
CA ASN A 3 -44.26 17.29 -28.96
C ASN A 3 -42.96 16.97 -28.14
N ASN A 4 -42.18 15.92 -28.42
CA ASN A 4 -40.99 15.85 -29.30
C ASN A 4 -39.76 16.70 -28.90
N SER A 5 -38.65 16.04 -28.56
CA SER A 5 -37.33 16.30 -29.17
C SER A 5 -36.32 15.20 -28.83
N ASN A 6 -35.55 14.86 -29.86
CA ASN A 6 -34.70 13.69 -30.03
C ASN A 6 -33.21 14.11 -30.00
N ASN A 7 -32.32 13.12 -29.76
CA ASN A 7 -30.89 13.04 -30.12
C ASN A 7 -29.77 13.68 -29.26
N GLY A 8 -28.80 12.82 -28.85
CA GLY A 8 -27.41 12.96 -29.34
C GLY A 8 -26.22 12.84 -28.37
N GLY A 9 -25.69 11.62 -28.17
CA GLY A 9 -24.24 11.29 -28.26
C GLY A 9 -23.30 11.49 -27.05
N GLY A 10 -22.52 10.44 -26.72
CA GLY A 10 -21.21 10.58 -26.04
C GLY A 10 -20.87 9.47 -25.02
N ASP A 11 -20.12 8.46 -25.47
CA ASP A 11 -19.53 7.35 -24.71
C ASP A 11 -18.99 7.67 -23.31
N HIS A 12 -19.76 7.34 -22.27
CA HIS A 12 -19.25 7.04 -20.93
C HIS A 12 -19.99 5.81 -20.40
N VAL A 13 -19.27 4.85 -19.84
CA VAL A 13 -19.78 3.53 -19.45
C VAL A 13 -20.71 3.66 -18.21
N VAL A 14 -21.99 4.01 -18.39
CA VAL A 14 -22.93 4.27 -17.28
C VAL A 14 -23.67 3.00 -16.86
N ALA A 15 -23.15 2.29 -15.87
CA ALA A 15 -23.81 1.13 -15.27
C ALA A 15 -25.05 1.54 -14.44
N ARG A 16 -26.22 1.60 -15.12
CA ARG A 16 -27.61 1.76 -14.63
C ARG A 16 -27.92 3.10 -13.93
N ALA A 17 -29.13 3.61 -14.19
CA ALA A 17 -29.65 4.91 -13.76
C ALA A 17 -29.17 5.33 -12.36
N ARG A 18 -28.64 6.54 -12.23
CA ARG A 18 -28.18 7.09 -10.96
C ARG A 18 -29.41 7.37 -10.09
N ASP A 19 -29.67 6.52 -9.11
CA ASP A 19 -30.65 6.83 -8.08
C ASP A 19 -30.26 8.16 -7.42
N PRO A 20 -31.14 9.16 -7.33
CA PRO A 20 -30.81 10.47 -6.76
C PRO A 20 -30.35 10.37 -5.30
N ASN A 21 -30.72 9.29 -4.61
CA ASN A 21 -30.28 9.01 -3.25
C ASN A 21 -28.83 8.51 -3.19
N ARG A 22 -28.32 7.87 -4.25
CA ARG A 22 -26.93 7.40 -4.35
C ARG A 22 -25.97 8.57 -4.50
N ASP A 23 -26.31 9.53 -5.36
CA ASP A 23 -25.51 10.74 -5.55
C ASP A 23 -25.45 11.57 -4.25
N LYS A 24 -26.59 11.76 -3.58
CA LYS A 24 -26.63 12.42 -2.26
C LYS A 24 -25.85 11.66 -1.19
N ALA A 25 -25.88 10.33 -1.20
CA ALA A 25 -25.11 9.52 -0.25
C ALA A 25 -23.59 9.69 -0.46
N TYR A 26 -23.16 9.73 -1.72
CA TYR A 26 -21.77 10.00 -2.06
C TYR A 26 -21.36 11.42 -1.63
N GLU A 27 -22.18 12.42 -1.93
CA GLU A 27 -21.92 13.82 -1.59
C GLU A 27 -21.74 14.02 -0.08
N ILE A 28 -22.62 13.42 0.75
CA ILE A 28 -22.50 13.50 2.21
C ILE A 28 -21.23 12.78 2.69
N TRP A 29 -20.87 11.65 2.07
CA TRP A 29 -19.68 10.88 2.40
C TRP A 29 -18.38 11.61 2.03
N GLU A 30 -18.36 12.27 0.87
CA GLU A 30 -17.25 13.08 0.36
C GLU A 30 -17.08 14.37 1.17
N GLN A 31 -18.17 15.07 1.47
CA GLN A 31 -18.16 16.27 2.33
C GLN A 31 -17.61 15.99 3.74
N ALA A 32 -17.87 14.79 4.25
CA ALA A 32 -17.38 14.36 5.56
C ALA A 32 -16.02 13.66 5.49
N ASN A 33 -15.35 13.70 4.33
CA ASN A 33 -14.06 13.05 4.10
C ASN A 33 -14.03 11.61 4.64
N GLY A 34 -15.13 10.85 4.54
CA GLY A 34 -15.15 9.44 4.91
C GLY A 34 -15.21 9.13 6.40
N GLU A 35 -15.21 10.17 7.22
CA GLU A 35 -15.33 10.06 8.68
C GLU A 35 -16.78 9.83 9.12
N ILE A 36 -17.76 10.20 8.27
CA ILE A 36 -19.17 9.98 8.56
C ILE A 36 -19.53 8.48 8.47
N LYS A 37 -20.15 7.98 9.54
CA LYS A 37 -20.68 6.61 9.58
C LYS A 37 -21.74 6.41 8.49
N LEU A 38 -21.69 5.28 7.79
CA LEU A 38 -22.68 4.92 6.77
C LEU A 38 -24.10 4.96 7.32
N LYS A 39 -24.28 4.52 8.57
CA LYS A 39 -25.54 4.66 9.32
C LYS A 39 -26.05 6.11 9.39
N ASN A 40 -25.18 7.09 9.64
CA ASN A 40 -25.59 8.50 9.72
C ASN A 40 -26.02 9.04 8.34
N ILE A 41 -25.38 8.61 7.25
CA ILE A 41 -25.81 8.95 5.89
C ILE A 41 -27.17 8.29 5.61
N ALA A 42 -27.35 7.04 6.04
CA ALA A 42 -28.57 6.28 5.88
C ALA A 42 -29.76 6.96 6.58
N ASP A 43 -29.54 7.38 7.83
CA ASP A 43 -30.51 8.10 8.64
C ASP A 43 -30.89 9.46 8.01
N ARG A 44 -29.92 10.18 7.41
CA ARG A 44 -30.17 11.46 6.72
C ARG A 44 -30.96 11.31 5.43
N LEU A 45 -30.79 10.19 4.72
CA LEU A 45 -31.47 9.92 3.46
C LEU A 45 -32.75 9.10 3.64
N GLY A 46 -33.06 8.66 4.86
CA GLY A 46 -34.19 7.77 5.14
C GLY A 46 -34.09 6.40 4.47
N ILE A 47 -32.86 5.92 4.25
CA ILE A 47 -32.59 4.61 3.63
C ILE A 47 -31.82 3.70 4.59
N SER A 48 -31.69 2.42 4.23
CA SER A 48 -30.93 1.46 5.03
C SER A 48 -29.43 1.57 4.78
N GLU A 49 -28.63 1.41 5.84
CA GLU A 49 -27.16 1.36 5.78
C GLU A 49 -26.66 0.31 4.78
N GLY A 50 -27.33 -0.83 4.67
CA GLY A 50 -27.00 -1.89 3.72
C GLY A 50 -27.03 -1.43 2.25
N THR A 51 -27.92 -0.50 1.92
CA THR A 51 -28.01 0.10 0.58
C THR A 51 -26.80 0.97 0.28
N ILE A 52 -26.37 1.78 1.26
CA ILE A 52 -25.18 2.64 1.16
C ILE A 52 -23.90 1.81 1.11
N ARG A 53 -23.81 0.75 1.93
CA ARG A 53 -22.69 -0.20 1.89
C ARG A 53 -22.61 -0.90 0.51
N GLY A 54 -23.75 -1.23 -0.08
CA GLY A 54 -23.85 -1.76 -1.44
C GLY A 54 -23.32 -0.79 -2.48
N TRP A 55 -23.71 0.49 -2.41
CA TRP A 55 -23.18 1.55 -3.28
C TRP A 55 -21.69 1.77 -3.09
N LYS A 56 -21.21 1.91 -1.85
CA LYS A 56 -19.79 2.02 -1.50
C LYS A 56 -18.95 0.88 -2.09
N ASN A 57 -19.42 -0.36 -2.04
CA ASN A 57 -18.71 -1.50 -2.64
C ASN A 57 -18.73 -1.47 -4.17
N LYS A 58 -19.84 -1.05 -4.76
CA LYS A 58 -20.06 -1.00 -6.21
C LYS A 58 -19.28 0.14 -6.88
N ASP A 59 -19.23 1.29 -6.22
CA ASP A 59 -18.51 2.49 -6.67
C ASP A 59 -17.09 2.60 -6.09
N LYS A 60 -16.67 1.61 -5.30
CA LYS A 60 -15.36 1.60 -4.63
C LYS A 60 -15.10 2.89 -3.86
N TRP A 61 -16.10 3.41 -3.14
CA TRP A 61 -15.93 4.54 -2.23
C TRP A 61 -14.95 4.11 -1.14
N SER A 62 -13.69 4.50 -1.28
CA SER A 62 -12.63 4.24 -0.33
C SER A 62 -12.03 5.58 0.03
N LEU A 63 -12.13 5.94 1.30
CA LEU A 63 -11.47 7.11 1.82
C LEU A 63 -10.26 6.61 2.61
N SER A 64 -9.10 6.77 1.98
CA SER A 64 -7.78 6.56 2.57
C SER A 64 -7.50 7.74 3.50
N VAL A 65 -8.21 7.83 4.61
CA VAL A 65 -8.11 8.97 5.52
C VAL A 65 -7.99 8.46 6.95
N ASP A 66 -6.75 8.04 7.21
CA ASP A 66 -5.91 8.27 8.39
C ASP A 66 -4.70 7.33 8.20
N LYS A 67 -3.46 7.66 7.81
CA LYS A 67 -2.69 8.89 7.61
C LYS A 67 -2.59 9.87 8.77
N LEU A 68 -2.73 9.40 10.01
CA LEU A 68 -2.00 9.90 11.18
C LEU A 68 -1.56 8.80 12.19
N GLN A 69 -1.57 7.52 11.81
CA GLN A 69 -0.44 6.67 12.22
C GLN A 69 0.67 7.01 11.23
N GLU A 70 1.83 7.42 11.74
CA GLU A 70 3.07 7.67 11.00
C GLU A 70 3.21 6.69 9.82
N PRO A 71 3.78 7.09 8.67
CA PRO A 71 4.10 6.11 7.64
C PRO A 71 4.72 4.90 8.36
N PRO A 72 4.25 3.65 8.17
CA PRO A 72 5.08 2.54 8.58
C PRO A 72 6.39 2.85 7.89
N VAL A 73 7.39 3.14 8.70
CA VAL A 73 8.72 3.40 8.22
C VAL A 73 9.02 2.11 7.47
N ILE A 74 8.89 2.13 6.14
CA ILE A 74 9.44 1.08 5.29
C ILE A 74 10.92 1.40 5.27
N GLU A 75 11.53 1.30 6.44
CA GLU A 75 12.88 0.83 6.53
C GLU A 75 12.73 -0.67 6.24
N ASP A 76 12.70 -0.99 4.95
CA ASP A 76 13.49 -2.11 4.43
C ASP A 76 14.98 -1.80 4.66
N GLU A 77 15.34 -1.34 5.86
CA GLU A 77 16.64 -1.59 6.42
C GLU A 77 16.52 -3.07 6.78
N PRO A 78 17.14 -3.98 5.99
CA PRO A 78 17.08 -5.38 6.32
C PRO A 78 17.65 -5.46 7.73
N GLU A 79 16.80 -5.78 8.72
CA GLU A 79 17.19 -5.85 10.12
C GLU A 79 18.55 -6.50 10.16
N ALA A 80 19.56 -5.67 10.48
CA ALA A 80 20.94 -5.98 10.16
C ALA A 80 21.19 -7.37 10.72
N ASP A 81 21.55 -8.31 9.86
CA ASP A 81 21.60 -9.72 10.23
C ASP A 81 22.45 -9.80 11.51
N GLU A 82 22.03 -10.55 12.54
CA GLU A 82 22.75 -10.61 13.84
C GLU A 82 24.24 -10.96 13.67
N LEU A 83 24.60 -11.56 12.53
CA LEU A 83 25.95 -11.92 12.15
C LEU A 83 26.70 -10.82 11.39
N TYR A 84 26.06 -9.70 11.05
CA TYR A 84 26.61 -8.60 10.28
C TYR A 84 27.87 -8.02 10.95
N ASP A 85 27.81 -7.74 12.25
CA ASP A 85 28.97 -7.25 13.01
C ASP A 85 30.16 -8.22 12.97
N GLN A 86 29.89 -9.53 13.05
CA GLN A 86 30.92 -10.56 12.96
C GLN A 86 31.50 -10.66 11.54
N VAL A 87 30.66 -10.52 10.51
CA VAL A 87 31.12 -10.47 9.13
C VAL A 87 31.97 -9.22 8.88
N VAL A 88 31.61 -8.06 9.43
CA VAL A 88 32.41 -6.84 9.38
C VAL A 88 33.78 -7.04 10.01
N SER A 89 33.85 -7.70 11.17
CA SER A 89 35.13 -8.06 11.79
C SER A 89 36.01 -8.90 10.87
N ILE A 90 35.41 -9.88 10.16
CA ILE A 90 36.14 -10.72 9.21
C ILE A 90 36.59 -9.89 7.99
N ALA A 91 35.75 -8.98 7.50
CA ALA A 91 36.09 -8.15 6.33
C ALA A 91 37.18 -7.11 6.61
N VAL A 92 37.29 -6.64 7.85
CA VAL A 92 38.43 -5.81 8.31
C VAL A 92 39.74 -6.59 8.21
N GLU A 93 39.72 -7.87 8.57
CA GLU A 93 40.90 -8.75 8.48
C GLU A 93 41.14 -9.25 7.04
N ALA A 94 40.08 -9.45 6.28
CA ALA A 94 40.07 -10.00 4.93
C ALA A 94 39.19 -9.14 4.00
N PRO A 95 39.72 -8.04 3.42
CA PRO A 95 38.97 -7.11 2.58
C PRO A 95 38.48 -7.71 1.24
N MET A 96 38.84 -8.96 0.95
CA MET A 96 38.36 -9.74 -0.21
C MET A 96 37.49 -10.93 0.23
N ALA A 97 36.82 -10.82 1.38
CA ALA A 97 35.95 -11.87 1.89
C ALA A 97 34.82 -12.18 0.89
N SER A 98 34.78 -13.41 0.39
CA SER A 98 33.73 -13.92 -0.48
C SER A 98 32.67 -14.70 0.30
N ALA A 99 31.53 -14.99 -0.33
CA ALA A 99 30.44 -15.72 0.32
C ALA A 99 30.93 -17.06 0.89
N SER A 100 31.79 -17.74 0.14
CA SER A 100 32.42 -19.01 0.54
C SER A 100 33.30 -18.88 1.79
N LEU A 101 34.01 -17.75 1.96
CA LEU A 101 34.82 -17.49 3.15
C LEU A 101 33.92 -17.32 4.37
N LEU A 102 32.84 -16.54 4.24
CA LEU A 102 31.86 -16.36 5.30
C LEU A 102 31.14 -17.66 5.66
N GLN A 103 30.79 -18.50 4.69
CA GLN A 103 30.18 -19.80 4.95
C GLN A 103 31.04 -20.67 5.88
N ARG A 104 32.36 -20.70 5.65
CA ARG A 104 33.28 -21.53 6.45
C ARG A 104 33.55 -20.93 7.83
N HIS A 105 33.72 -19.61 7.92
CA HIS A 105 34.03 -18.92 9.18
C HIS A 105 32.80 -18.81 10.10
N MET A 106 31.63 -18.48 9.53
CA MET A 106 30.40 -18.23 10.27
C MET A 106 29.49 -19.47 10.38
N ARG A 107 29.83 -20.56 9.69
CA ARG A 107 29.02 -21.80 9.60
C ARG A 107 27.59 -21.54 9.14
N ILE A 108 27.42 -20.61 8.20
CA ILE A 108 26.12 -20.22 7.62
C ILE A 108 25.92 -20.78 6.22
N GLY A 109 24.66 -20.85 5.78
CA GLY A 109 24.32 -21.21 4.40
C GLY A 109 24.67 -20.12 3.39
N TYR A 110 24.80 -20.51 2.12
CA TYR A 110 25.18 -19.63 1.01
C TYR A 110 24.27 -18.40 0.88
N THR A 111 22.95 -18.59 0.95
CA THR A 111 21.97 -17.49 0.81
C THR A 111 22.16 -16.42 1.88
N ARG A 112 22.48 -16.82 3.12
CA ARG A 112 22.73 -15.88 4.22
C ARG A 112 24.08 -15.17 4.04
N ALA A 113 25.12 -15.91 3.65
CA ALA A 113 26.43 -15.34 3.33
C ALA A 113 26.37 -14.32 2.18
N ALA A 114 25.63 -14.62 1.11
CA ALA A 114 25.45 -13.72 -0.02
C ALA A 114 24.70 -12.44 0.36
N ARG A 115 23.65 -12.55 1.18
CA ARG A 115 22.91 -11.39 1.71
C ARG A 115 23.78 -10.50 2.60
N LEU A 116 24.60 -11.10 3.46
CA LEU A 116 25.54 -10.39 4.32
C LEU A 116 26.56 -9.59 3.49
N ILE A 117 27.09 -10.18 2.42
CA ILE A 117 27.99 -9.49 1.49
C ILE A 117 27.29 -8.33 0.78
N GLU A 118 26.08 -8.54 0.27
CA GLU A 118 25.30 -7.49 -0.38
C GLU A 118 24.98 -6.33 0.59
N GLN A 119 24.66 -6.65 1.85
CA GLN A 119 24.46 -5.63 2.91
C GLN A 119 25.74 -4.83 3.16
N MET A 120 26.90 -5.50 3.24
CA MET A 120 28.18 -4.83 3.42
C MET A 120 28.52 -3.89 2.27
N GLU A 121 28.33 -4.35 1.02
CA GLU A 121 28.57 -3.54 -0.17
C GLU A 121 27.66 -2.30 -0.21
N ARG A 122 26.38 -2.46 0.19
CA ARG A 122 25.46 -1.33 0.37
C ARG A 122 25.92 -0.36 1.46
N GLY A 123 26.53 -0.87 2.53
CA GLY A 123 27.12 -0.10 3.63
C GLY A 123 28.43 0.62 3.27
N GLY A 124 28.87 0.57 2.01
CA GLY A 124 30.09 1.22 1.55
C GLY A 124 31.36 0.38 1.71
N TRP A 125 31.25 -0.88 2.14
CA TRP A 125 32.38 -1.82 2.16
C TRP A 125 32.63 -2.32 0.74
N SER A 126 33.58 -1.69 0.06
CA SER A 126 34.03 -2.16 -1.25
C SER A 126 34.89 -3.41 -1.09
N LEU A 127 34.26 -4.59 -1.20
CA LEU A 127 34.94 -5.90 -1.24
C LEU A 127 35.59 -6.18 -2.61
N ARG A 128 35.81 -5.15 -3.44
CA ARG A 128 36.34 -5.32 -4.80
C ARG A 128 37.79 -5.79 -4.79
N GLY A 129 37.99 -6.97 -5.35
CA GLY A 129 39.13 -7.26 -6.23
C GLY A 129 38.80 -6.90 -7.67
#